data_AF-A0A953LC54-F1
#
_entry.id   AF-A0A953LC54-F1
#
_cell.length_a   1.000
_cell.length_b   1.000
_cell.length_c   1.000
_cell.angle_alpha   90.00
_cell.angle_beta   90.00
_cell.angle_gamma   90.00
#
_symmetry.space_group_name_H-M   'P 1'
#
loop_
_entity.id
_entity.type
_entity.pdbx_description
1 polymer ?
#
loop_
_entity_poly.entity_id
_entity_poly.type
_entity_poly.pdbx_seq_one_letter_code
_entity_poly.pdbx_strand_id
1 'polypeptide(L)'
;MKSLSPRYKEQIENIKQTIQSSDLLNTYLESEEEADYKALIDYFEPQIQELYDKVVNNNPLQLLSLENEILDDRLEGLFLPRILGYAVLRGAIDEDFKYIRPQTHFQDILLFICDSVYFDYIKTRIGQTVQVGFALNSDIWTTSFINRFQNKRIVSYLRNLHSADLWQVKNREVAYNRYKKQFEGYNFYTIEFPDDAIELKASYRQFLDFLKFRIKHDLDNTSFEEELITFLENTELQEPQEYINILGLSAHFIEFEEDRKKRLAKIYNELRQKEGFHSKHFHFLERLMKSDINVGVDSFVRLFDLLPDQPKDDFYTFYYLQNIIKENGLASEITIEEIRNVHNQHEGLSDFNEALRLVIYKYFKAELQNIDPEDYPAYFELNKLMTIYIKMFDNQHFNQEIKHASIRLIKKFLKVYTYKRGKDYQDIKKYVVSQFQDLGFMTEKEVLEIFKTRKRRRKKATS
;
A
#
# COMPACT_ATOMS: atom_id res chain seq x y z
N MET A 1 10.64 13.70 -15.89
CA MET A 1 10.56 12.42 -16.64
C MET A 1 11.93 11.93 -17.12
N LYS A 2 12.28 10.66 -16.86
CA LYS A 2 13.46 10.02 -17.49
C LYS A 2 13.11 9.57 -18.92
N SER A 3 14.06 9.73 -19.85
CA SER A 3 13.89 9.22 -21.20
C SER A 3 13.82 7.68 -21.20
N LEU A 4 13.02 7.14 -22.12
CA LEU A 4 12.90 5.70 -22.30
C LEU A 4 14.21 5.11 -22.83
N SER A 5 14.68 4.03 -22.22
CA SER A 5 15.91 3.36 -22.65
C SER A 5 15.82 2.89 -24.12
N PRO A 6 16.93 2.92 -24.88
CA PRO A 6 16.94 2.47 -26.27
C PRO A 6 16.41 1.05 -26.46
N ARG A 7 16.71 0.16 -25.51
CA ARG A 7 16.23 -1.23 -25.50
C ARG A 7 14.70 -1.32 -25.50
N TYR A 8 14.02 -0.50 -24.71
CA TYR A 8 12.56 -0.51 -24.68
C TYR A 8 11.96 0.14 -25.91
N LYS A 9 12.61 1.17 -26.47
CA LYS A 9 12.21 1.77 -27.76
C LYS A 9 12.26 0.75 -28.89
N GLU A 10 13.35 -0.01 -29.00
CA GLU A 10 13.49 -1.07 -30.00
C GLU A 10 12.41 -2.15 -29.83
N GLN A 11 12.09 -2.53 -28.59
CA GLN A 11 11.03 -3.52 -28.33
C GLN A 11 9.65 -3.02 -28.73
N ILE A 12 9.30 -1.76 -28.46
CA ILE A 12 8.03 -1.18 -28.93
C ILE A 12 8.01 -1.12 -30.46
N GLU A 13 9.10 -0.67 -31.09
CA GLU A 13 9.15 -0.56 -32.55
C GLU A 13 9.04 -1.94 -33.21
N ASN A 14 9.61 -2.99 -32.63
CA ASN A 14 9.40 -4.36 -33.08
C ASN A 14 7.94 -4.79 -32.96
N ILE A 15 7.26 -4.45 -31.86
CA ILE A 15 5.82 -4.74 -31.69
C ILE A 15 5.00 -3.97 -32.75
N LYS A 16 5.30 -2.68 -32.96
CA LYS A 16 4.66 -1.85 -34.00
C LYS A 16 4.81 -2.48 -35.38
N GLN A 17 6.03 -2.89 -35.74
CA GLN A 17 6.30 -3.55 -37.03
C GLN A 17 5.55 -4.89 -37.15
N THR A 18 5.48 -5.67 -36.08
CA THR A 18 4.77 -6.96 -36.07
C THR A 18 3.27 -6.77 -36.24
N ILE A 19 2.68 -5.74 -35.62
CA ILE A 19 1.26 -5.41 -35.79
C ILE A 19 1.00 -4.98 -37.24
N GLN A 20 1.80 -4.06 -37.78
CA GLN A 20 1.62 -3.53 -39.14
C GLN A 20 1.85 -4.57 -40.25
N SER A 21 2.65 -5.61 -39.97
CA SER A 21 2.90 -6.72 -40.91
C SER A 21 2.01 -7.94 -40.68
N SER A 22 1.08 -7.87 -39.71
CA SER A 22 0.24 -9.00 -39.33
C SER A 22 -0.89 -9.25 -40.32
N ASP A 23 -1.07 -10.51 -40.70
CA ASP A 23 -2.24 -10.96 -41.47
C ASP A 23 -3.56 -10.67 -40.74
N LEU A 24 -3.53 -10.64 -39.40
CA LEU A 24 -4.71 -10.28 -38.59
C LEU A 24 -5.11 -8.82 -38.79
N LEU A 25 -4.15 -7.91 -38.97
CA LEU A 25 -4.43 -6.51 -39.23
C LEU A 25 -4.97 -6.34 -40.65
N ASN A 26 -4.39 -7.02 -41.63
CA ASN A 26 -4.89 -7.01 -43.01
C ASN A 26 -6.32 -7.54 -43.09
N THR A 27 -6.61 -8.65 -42.39
CA THR A 27 -7.97 -9.22 -42.31
C THR A 27 -8.95 -8.21 -41.72
N TYR A 28 -8.57 -7.52 -40.65
CA TYR A 28 -9.39 -6.50 -40.03
C TYR A 28 -9.59 -5.26 -40.93
N LEU A 29 -8.54 -4.81 -41.64
CA LEU A 29 -8.64 -3.71 -42.60
C LEU A 29 -9.55 -4.05 -43.79
N GLU A 30 -9.70 -5.33 -44.13
CA GLU A 30 -10.60 -5.80 -45.19
C GLU A 30 -12.05 -6.01 -44.71
N SER A 31 -12.24 -6.51 -43.49
CA SER A 31 -13.57 -6.87 -42.97
C SER A 31 -14.24 -5.75 -42.16
N GLU A 32 -13.46 -4.92 -41.47
CA GLU A 32 -13.88 -3.96 -40.44
C GLU A 32 -14.83 -4.57 -39.39
N GLU A 33 -14.76 -5.88 -39.13
CA GLU A 33 -15.65 -6.55 -38.17
C GLU A 33 -15.11 -6.51 -36.73
N GLU A 34 -16.03 -6.39 -35.75
CA GLU A 34 -15.69 -6.36 -34.31
C GLU A 34 -14.99 -7.65 -33.84
N ALA A 35 -15.30 -8.79 -34.46
CA ALA A 35 -14.70 -10.08 -34.16
C ALA A 35 -13.19 -10.10 -34.48
N ASP A 36 -12.80 -9.48 -35.59
CA ASP A 36 -11.41 -9.44 -36.04
C ASP A 36 -10.58 -8.45 -35.20
N TYR A 37 -11.18 -7.33 -34.80
CA TYR A 37 -10.55 -6.42 -33.83
C TYR A 37 -10.32 -7.09 -32.47
N LYS A 38 -11.25 -7.95 -32.04
CA LYS A 38 -11.07 -8.73 -30.80
C LYS A 38 -9.94 -9.75 -30.92
N ALA A 39 -9.79 -10.41 -32.07
CA ALA A 39 -8.67 -11.32 -32.31
C ALA A 39 -7.31 -10.60 -32.27
N LEU A 40 -7.24 -9.36 -32.79
CA LEU A 40 -6.05 -8.51 -32.67
C LEU A 40 -5.73 -8.18 -31.22
N ILE A 41 -6.74 -7.83 -30.42
CA ILE A 41 -6.60 -7.55 -28.99
C ILE A 41 -6.03 -8.77 -28.27
N ASP A 42 -6.66 -9.93 -28.44
CA ASP A 42 -6.31 -11.15 -27.70
C ASP A 42 -4.87 -11.61 -28.01
N TYR A 43 -4.34 -11.28 -29.19
CA TYR A 43 -2.99 -11.64 -29.61
C TYR A 43 -1.91 -10.64 -29.21
N PHE A 44 -2.14 -9.33 -29.42
CA PHE A 44 -1.10 -8.30 -29.27
C PHE A 44 -1.13 -7.56 -27.92
N GLU A 45 -2.29 -7.42 -27.27
CA GLU A 45 -2.39 -6.76 -25.96
C GLU A 45 -1.52 -7.42 -24.88
N PRO A 46 -1.41 -8.78 -24.81
CA PRO A 46 -0.51 -9.44 -23.87
C PRO A 46 0.98 -9.11 -24.08
N GLN A 47 1.42 -8.90 -25.32
CA GLN A 47 2.83 -8.57 -25.62
C GLN A 47 3.18 -7.16 -25.14
N ILE A 48 2.25 -6.22 -25.33
CA ILE A 48 2.40 -4.84 -24.83
C ILE A 48 2.36 -4.85 -23.30
N GLN A 49 1.48 -5.64 -22.68
CA GLN A 49 1.43 -5.80 -21.22
C GLN A 49 2.75 -6.36 -20.67
N GLU A 50 3.34 -7.38 -21.30
CA GLU A 50 4.62 -7.95 -20.84
C GLU A 50 5.75 -6.91 -20.88
N LEU A 51 5.79 -6.08 -21.93
CA LEU A 51 6.74 -4.97 -22.00
C LEU A 51 6.46 -3.93 -20.91
N TYR A 52 5.19 -3.58 -20.69
CA TYR A 52 4.78 -2.66 -19.65
C TYR A 52 5.25 -3.15 -18.28
N ASP A 53 4.96 -4.41 -17.93
CA ASP A 53 5.34 -5.01 -16.65
C ASP A 53 6.86 -5.04 -16.47
N LYS A 54 7.63 -5.30 -17.54
CA LYS A 54 9.10 -5.22 -17.50
C LYS A 54 9.59 -3.81 -17.18
N VAL A 55 8.96 -2.77 -17.73
CA VAL A 55 9.34 -1.39 -17.45
C VAL A 55 8.94 -0.98 -16.05
N VAL A 56 7.71 -1.26 -15.60
CA VAL A 56 7.27 -0.84 -14.26
C VAL A 56 8.05 -1.55 -13.15
N ASN A 57 8.37 -2.82 -13.34
CA ASN A 57 9.11 -3.58 -12.33
C ASN A 57 10.58 -3.14 -12.25
N ASN A 58 11.26 -2.96 -13.39
CA ASN A 58 12.71 -2.68 -13.41
C ASN A 58 13.05 -1.18 -13.48
N ASN A 59 12.31 -0.39 -14.26
CA ASN A 59 12.61 1.02 -14.56
C ASN A 59 11.34 1.91 -14.46
N PRO A 60 10.73 2.00 -13.27
CA PRO A 60 9.42 2.64 -13.09
C PRO A 60 9.38 4.12 -13.50
N LEU A 61 10.50 4.84 -13.42
CA LEU A 61 10.58 6.26 -13.78
C LEU A 61 10.47 6.53 -15.30
N GLN A 62 10.63 5.50 -16.13
CA GLN A 62 10.51 5.60 -17.59
C GLN A 62 9.09 5.30 -18.08
N LEU A 63 8.16 4.96 -17.18
CA LEU A 63 6.83 4.49 -17.51
C LEU A 63 6.00 5.51 -18.30
N LEU A 64 6.00 6.77 -17.88
CA LEU A 64 5.27 7.83 -18.60
C LEU A 64 5.83 8.03 -20.02
N SER A 65 7.14 7.89 -20.20
CA SER A 65 7.75 7.93 -21.53
C SER A 65 7.37 6.72 -22.39
N LEU A 66 7.25 5.53 -21.81
CA LEU A 66 6.71 4.35 -22.48
C LEU A 66 5.27 4.59 -22.94
N GLU A 67 4.42 5.10 -22.05
CA GLU A 67 3.01 5.36 -22.34
C GLU A 67 2.84 6.40 -23.44
N ASN A 68 3.68 7.44 -23.48
CA ASN A 68 3.69 8.41 -24.57
C ASN A 68 4.11 7.79 -25.91
N GLU A 69 5.08 6.86 -25.93
CA GLU A 69 5.47 6.14 -27.15
C GLU A 69 4.41 5.11 -27.61
N ILE A 70 3.47 4.74 -26.71
CA ILE A 70 2.29 3.93 -27.03
C ILE A 70 1.16 4.77 -27.64
N LEU A 71 1.17 6.11 -27.47
CA LEU A 71 0.27 7.04 -28.17
C LEU A 71 0.70 7.20 -29.64
N ASP A 72 0.63 6.11 -30.39
CA ASP A 72 1.02 6.02 -31.80
C ASP A 72 -0.07 5.26 -32.56
N ASP A 73 -0.49 5.82 -33.68
CA ASP A 73 -1.53 5.23 -34.53
C ASP A 73 -1.14 3.82 -35.02
N ARG A 74 0.17 3.54 -35.14
CA ARG A 74 0.70 2.23 -35.54
C ARG A 74 0.35 1.08 -34.58
N LEU A 75 -0.16 1.39 -33.38
CA LEU A 75 -0.60 0.42 -32.38
C LEU A 75 -2.12 0.20 -32.36
N GLU A 76 -2.87 0.82 -33.27
CA GLU A 76 -4.31 0.59 -33.52
C GLU A 76 -5.20 0.76 -32.26
N GLY A 77 -4.71 1.53 -31.29
CA GLY A 77 -5.37 1.80 -30.03
C GLY A 77 -5.52 0.63 -29.05
N LEU A 78 -4.84 -0.50 -29.29
CA LEU A 78 -5.07 -1.77 -28.57
C LEU A 78 -4.90 -1.67 -27.04
N PHE A 79 -3.90 -0.93 -26.57
CA PHE A 79 -3.55 -0.85 -25.15
C PHE A 79 -4.04 0.45 -24.46
N LEU A 80 -4.65 1.37 -25.22
CA LEU A 80 -5.10 2.68 -24.73
C LEU A 80 -6.13 2.61 -23.58
N PRO A 81 -7.12 1.69 -23.59
CA PRO A 81 -8.06 1.59 -22.48
C PRO A 81 -7.40 1.29 -21.12
N ARG A 82 -6.32 0.50 -21.12
CA ARG A 82 -5.60 0.15 -19.89
C ARG A 82 -4.78 1.32 -19.37
N ILE A 83 -3.99 1.97 -20.24
CA ILE A 83 -3.19 3.15 -19.87
C ILE A 83 -4.10 4.26 -19.34
N LEU A 84 -5.25 4.50 -19.99
CA LEU A 84 -6.22 5.47 -19.50
C LEU A 84 -6.69 5.13 -18.07
N GLY A 85 -6.94 3.85 -17.80
CA GLY A 85 -7.29 3.38 -16.46
C GLY A 85 -6.19 3.58 -15.43
N TYR A 86 -4.94 3.29 -15.80
CA TYR A 86 -3.77 3.54 -14.96
C TYR A 86 -3.57 5.03 -14.69
N ALA A 87 -3.76 5.91 -15.68
CA ALA A 87 -3.65 7.35 -15.51
C ALA A 87 -4.70 7.89 -14.52
N VAL A 88 -5.93 7.38 -14.55
CA VAL A 88 -6.99 7.76 -13.58
C VAL A 88 -6.59 7.34 -12.16
N LEU A 89 -6.10 6.11 -11.98
CA LEU A 89 -5.78 5.58 -10.65
C LEU A 89 -4.51 6.17 -10.04
N ARG A 90 -3.57 6.65 -10.86
CA ARG A 90 -2.34 7.32 -10.41
C ARG A 90 -2.58 8.70 -9.82
N GLY A 91 -3.66 9.39 -10.17
CA GLY A 91 -3.86 10.77 -9.72
C GLY A 91 -4.01 10.91 -8.19
N ALA A 92 -3.35 11.91 -7.61
CA ALA A 92 -3.48 12.22 -6.20
C ALA A 92 -4.89 12.76 -5.90
N ILE A 93 -5.66 12.03 -5.07
CA ILE A 93 -7.01 12.42 -4.66
C ILE A 93 -7.04 12.98 -3.23
N ASP A 94 -7.91 13.95 -3.00
CA ASP A 94 -8.20 14.56 -1.69
C ASP A 94 -9.29 13.79 -0.91
N GLU A 95 -9.79 14.38 0.18
CA GLU A 95 -10.84 13.82 1.03
C GLU A 95 -12.21 13.77 0.34
N ASP A 96 -12.47 14.69 -0.60
CA ASP A 96 -13.69 14.73 -1.40
C ASP A 96 -13.62 13.82 -2.64
N PHE A 97 -12.55 13.02 -2.77
CA PHE A 97 -12.26 12.20 -3.95
C PHE A 97 -12.19 13.07 -5.22
N LYS A 98 -11.59 14.26 -5.15
CA LYS A 98 -11.21 15.08 -6.29
C LYS A 98 -9.70 15.07 -6.46
N TYR A 99 -9.22 15.28 -7.68
CA TYR A 99 -7.79 15.43 -7.91
C TYR A 99 -7.26 16.72 -7.30
N ILE A 100 -6.15 16.61 -6.58
CA ILE A 100 -5.42 17.76 -6.01
C ILE A 100 -4.82 18.61 -7.14
N ARG A 101 -4.32 17.95 -8.20
CA ARG A 101 -3.79 18.59 -9.41
C ARG A 101 -4.44 17.97 -10.65
N PRO A 102 -4.75 18.79 -11.68
CA PRO A 102 -5.18 18.27 -12.97
C PRO A 102 -4.18 17.24 -13.52
N GLN A 103 -4.68 16.10 -13.97
CA GLN A 103 -3.86 15.02 -14.53
C GLN A 103 -3.66 15.26 -16.03
N THR A 104 -2.52 15.85 -16.41
CA THR A 104 -2.16 16.11 -17.82
C THR A 104 -2.07 14.82 -18.62
N HIS A 105 -1.44 13.78 -18.07
CA HIS A 105 -1.29 12.51 -18.78
C HIS A 105 -2.65 11.84 -19.09
N PHE A 106 -3.62 11.88 -18.17
CA PHE A 106 -4.99 11.43 -18.44
C PHE A 106 -5.64 12.23 -19.58
N GLN A 107 -5.39 13.53 -19.61
CA GLN A 107 -5.88 14.42 -20.67
C GLN A 107 -5.31 14.05 -22.03
N ASP A 108 -3.99 13.83 -22.11
CA ASP A 108 -3.29 13.56 -23.36
C ASP A 108 -3.72 12.23 -23.97
N ILE A 109 -3.84 11.18 -23.15
CA ILE A 109 -4.36 9.87 -23.60
C ILE A 109 -5.80 10.02 -24.11
N LEU A 110 -6.66 10.76 -23.39
CA LEU A 110 -8.06 10.92 -23.79
C LEU A 110 -8.21 11.78 -25.05
N LEU A 111 -7.36 12.78 -25.25
CA LEU A 111 -7.29 13.53 -26.52
C LEU A 111 -6.92 12.59 -27.67
N PHE A 112 -5.85 11.80 -27.50
CA PHE A 112 -5.41 10.85 -28.52
C PHE A 112 -6.50 9.83 -28.87
N ILE A 113 -7.20 9.28 -27.87
CA ILE A 113 -8.31 8.34 -28.10
C ILE A 113 -9.45 9.00 -28.88
N CYS A 114 -9.81 10.24 -28.52
CA CYS A 114 -10.91 10.95 -29.17
C CYS A 114 -10.59 11.32 -30.63
N ASP A 115 -9.32 11.62 -30.93
CA ASP A 115 -8.88 11.95 -32.29
C ASP A 115 -8.53 10.71 -33.14
N SER A 116 -8.48 9.52 -32.52
CA SER A 116 -8.18 8.25 -33.19
C SER A 116 -9.30 7.79 -34.13
N VAL A 117 -8.89 7.18 -35.26
CA VAL A 117 -9.81 6.52 -36.21
C VAL A 117 -10.59 5.37 -35.57
N TYR A 118 -10.02 4.73 -34.53
CA TYR A 118 -10.62 3.58 -33.84
C TYR A 118 -11.54 3.95 -32.67
N PHE A 119 -11.91 5.22 -32.55
CA PHE A 119 -12.74 5.71 -31.46
C PHE A 119 -14.02 4.89 -31.24
N ASP A 120 -14.68 4.46 -32.32
CA ASP A 120 -15.93 3.70 -32.23
C ASP A 120 -15.77 2.31 -31.58
N TYR A 121 -14.58 1.72 -31.63
CA TYR A 121 -14.27 0.48 -30.92
C TYR A 121 -13.79 0.76 -29.50
N ILE A 122 -12.89 1.74 -29.34
CA ILE A 122 -12.29 2.09 -28.05
C ILE A 122 -13.36 2.61 -27.06
N LYS A 123 -14.37 3.36 -27.54
CA LYS A 123 -15.46 3.90 -26.69
C LYS A 123 -16.21 2.82 -25.90
N THR A 124 -16.28 1.59 -26.42
CA THR A 124 -16.98 0.49 -25.72
C THR A 124 -16.25 0.04 -24.44
N ARG A 125 -14.93 0.27 -24.37
CA ARG A 125 -14.05 -0.19 -23.26
C ARG A 125 -13.75 0.90 -22.24
N ILE A 126 -13.73 2.18 -22.65
CA ILE A 126 -13.28 3.29 -21.79
C ILE A 126 -14.38 3.98 -20.97
N GLY A 127 -15.66 3.64 -21.19
CA GLY A 127 -16.79 4.38 -20.63
C GLY A 127 -16.74 4.54 -19.11
N GLN A 128 -16.50 3.45 -18.38
CA GLN A 128 -16.37 3.49 -16.91
C GLN A 128 -15.16 4.34 -16.48
N THR A 129 -14.03 4.20 -17.17
CA THR A 129 -12.78 4.92 -16.88
C THR A 129 -12.96 6.42 -17.02
N VAL A 130 -13.56 6.88 -18.12
CA VAL A 130 -13.82 8.30 -18.37
C VAL A 130 -14.85 8.85 -17.38
N GLN A 131 -15.90 8.08 -17.06
CA GLN A 131 -16.88 8.48 -16.05
C GLN A 131 -16.23 8.70 -14.68
N VAL A 132 -15.35 7.78 -14.23
CA VAL A 132 -14.60 7.94 -12.98
C VAL A 132 -13.61 9.10 -13.10
N GLY A 133 -12.83 9.20 -14.19
CA GLY A 133 -11.88 10.29 -14.41
C GLY A 133 -12.52 11.68 -14.41
N PHE A 134 -13.71 11.83 -15.00
CA PHE A 134 -14.48 13.08 -14.96
C PHE A 134 -15.06 13.36 -13.57
N ALA A 135 -15.50 12.33 -12.85
CA ALA A 135 -15.98 12.49 -11.48
C ALA A 135 -14.88 12.95 -10.52
N LEU A 136 -13.62 12.56 -10.75
CA LEU A 136 -12.46 12.99 -9.96
C LEU A 136 -11.94 14.38 -10.37
N ASN A 137 -12.13 14.81 -11.62
CA ASN A 137 -11.77 16.16 -12.07
C ASN A 137 -12.79 17.22 -11.64
N SER A 138 -12.42 18.50 -11.76
CA SER A 138 -13.35 19.62 -11.55
C SER A 138 -14.31 19.77 -12.74
N ASP A 139 -15.53 20.24 -12.49
CA ASP A 139 -16.53 20.42 -13.55
C ASP A 139 -16.08 21.48 -14.59
N ILE A 140 -15.30 22.48 -14.15
CA ILE A 140 -14.69 23.48 -15.03
C ILE A 140 -13.70 22.81 -15.98
N TRP A 141 -12.84 21.93 -15.46
CA TRP A 141 -11.88 21.18 -16.28
C TRP A 141 -12.60 20.29 -17.28
N THR A 142 -13.60 19.52 -16.84
CA THR A 142 -14.38 18.61 -17.71
C THR A 142 -15.10 19.38 -18.81
N THR A 143 -15.72 20.51 -18.48
CA THR A 143 -16.42 21.35 -19.46
C THR A 143 -15.44 21.97 -20.46
N SER A 144 -14.31 22.50 -19.98
CA SER A 144 -13.25 23.05 -20.83
C SER A 144 -12.69 22.00 -21.78
N PHE A 145 -12.48 20.77 -21.28
CA PHE A 145 -12.01 19.64 -22.08
C PHE A 145 -12.99 19.26 -23.19
N ILE A 146 -14.27 19.07 -22.86
CA ILE A 146 -15.30 18.69 -23.83
C ILE A 146 -15.45 19.76 -24.94
N ASN A 147 -15.33 21.03 -24.58
CA ASN A 147 -15.46 22.15 -25.52
C ASN A 147 -14.30 22.26 -26.53
N ARG A 148 -13.21 21.50 -26.37
CA ARG A 148 -12.11 21.46 -27.35
C ARG A 148 -12.49 20.71 -28.63
N PHE A 149 -13.43 19.77 -28.54
CA PHE A 149 -13.82 18.94 -29.68
C PHE A 149 -14.89 19.60 -30.53
N GLN A 150 -14.68 19.63 -31.85
CA GLN A 150 -15.67 20.11 -32.81
C GLN A 150 -16.65 19.00 -33.23
N ASN A 151 -16.24 17.73 -33.14
CA ASN A 151 -17.06 16.60 -33.55
C ASN A 151 -18.21 16.34 -32.56
N LYS A 152 -19.45 16.53 -33.03
CA LYS A 152 -20.66 16.39 -32.21
C LYS A 152 -20.83 14.99 -31.61
N ARG A 153 -20.35 13.93 -32.28
CA ARG A 153 -20.47 12.54 -31.79
C ARG A 153 -19.64 12.34 -30.52
N ILE A 154 -18.39 12.77 -30.54
CA ILE A 154 -17.45 12.70 -29.39
C ILE A 154 -17.99 13.54 -28.25
N VAL A 155 -18.43 14.78 -28.54
CA VAL A 155 -19.01 15.68 -27.53
C VAL A 155 -20.23 15.05 -26.86
N SER A 156 -21.13 14.44 -27.62
CA SER A 156 -22.31 13.75 -27.07
C SER A 156 -21.91 12.57 -26.19
N TYR A 157 -20.93 11.77 -26.62
CA TYR A 157 -20.43 10.64 -25.84
C TYR A 157 -19.83 11.10 -24.51
N LEU A 158 -18.92 12.07 -24.52
CA LEU A 158 -18.28 12.57 -23.30
C LEU A 158 -19.28 13.22 -22.34
N ARG A 159 -20.28 13.95 -22.85
CA ARG A 159 -21.36 14.51 -22.01
C ARG A 159 -22.21 13.44 -21.33
N ASN A 160 -22.51 12.35 -22.02
CA ASN A 160 -23.28 11.25 -21.44
C ASN A 160 -22.53 10.55 -20.29
N LEU A 161 -21.19 10.61 -20.29
CA LEU A 161 -20.35 10.03 -19.24
C LEU A 161 -20.17 10.95 -18.03
N HIS A 162 -20.52 12.23 -18.15
CA HIS A 162 -20.59 13.14 -17.01
C HIS A 162 -21.87 12.85 -16.21
N SER A 163 -21.74 11.95 -15.24
CA SER A 163 -22.86 11.50 -14.40
C SER A 163 -23.09 12.43 -13.22
N ALA A 164 -24.32 12.96 -13.11
CA ALA A 164 -24.75 13.78 -11.97
C ALA A 164 -24.72 13.00 -10.64
N ASP A 165 -24.88 11.68 -10.66
CA ASP A 165 -24.92 10.84 -9.46
C ASP A 165 -23.58 10.80 -8.71
N LEU A 166 -22.47 10.96 -9.45
CA LEU A 166 -21.10 10.99 -8.93
C LEU A 166 -20.70 12.37 -8.39
N TRP A 167 -21.63 13.33 -8.37
CA TRP A 167 -21.44 14.59 -7.67
C TRP A 167 -21.40 14.39 -6.14
N GLN A 168 -22.12 13.39 -5.63
CA GLN A 168 -22.09 13.03 -4.22
C GLN A 168 -20.78 12.32 -3.84
N VAL A 169 -20.11 12.81 -2.79
CA VAL A 169 -18.81 12.28 -2.32
C VAL A 169 -18.87 10.77 -2.05
N LYS A 170 -19.92 10.30 -1.36
CA LYS A 170 -20.09 8.87 -1.06
C LYS A 170 -20.20 7.98 -2.30
N ASN A 171 -20.95 8.44 -3.31
CA ASN A 171 -21.10 7.68 -4.56
C ASN A 171 -19.78 7.66 -5.34
N ARG A 172 -19.05 8.78 -5.33
CA ARG A 172 -17.73 8.91 -5.93
C ARG A 172 -16.71 7.98 -5.27
N GLU A 173 -16.69 7.93 -3.95
CA GLU A 173 -15.85 7.00 -3.18
C GLU A 173 -16.14 5.54 -3.56
N VAL A 174 -17.42 5.14 -3.57
CA VAL A 174 -17.81 3.77 -3.92
C VAL A 174 -17.42 3.43 -5.37
N ALA A 175 -17.62 4.36 -6.30
CA ALA A 175 -17.25 4.18 -7.70
C ALA A 175 -15.73 4.04 -7.87
N TYR A 176 -14.95 4.92 -7.24
CA TYR A 176 -13.49 4.86 -7.24
C TYR A 176 -12.97 3.56 -6.65
N ASN A 177 -13.44 3.17 -5.46
CA ASN A 177 -13.00 1.93 -4.81
C ASN A 177 -13.37 0.68 -5.61
N ARG A 178 -14.55 0.66 -6.24
CA ARG A 178 -14.94 -0.44 -7.14
C ARG A 178 -14.05 -0.49 -8.38
N TYR A 179 -13.73 0.67 -8.95
CA TYR A 179 -12.86 0.77 -10.11
C TYR A 179 -11.44 0.34 -9.78
N LYS A 180 -10.86 0.85 -8.68
CA LYS A 180 -9.53 0.47 -8.17
C LYS A 180 -9.37 -1.05 -8.00
N LYS A 181 -10.41 -1.73 -7.49
CA LYS A 181 -10.43 -3.20 -7.35
C LYS A 181 -10.22 -3.96 -8.66
N GLN A 182 -10.64 -3.40 -9.80
CA GLN A 182 -10.43 -4.03 -11.11
C GLN A 182 -8.94 -4.06 -11.50
N PHE A 183 -8.11 -3.21 -10.89
CA PHE A 183 -6.70 -3.04 -11.21
C PHE A 183 -5.75 -3.49 -10.08
N GLU A 184 -6.25 -4.13 -9.02
CA GLU A 184 -5.44 -4.55 -7.87
C GLU A 184 -4.28 -5.49 -8.23
N GLY A 185 -4.42 -6.26 -9.32
CA GLY A 185 -3.38 -7.18 -9.79
C GLY A 185 -2.34 -6.59 -10.74
N TYR A 186 -2.44 -5.30 -11.11
CA TYR A 186 -1.54 -4.68 -12.08
C TYR A 186 -0.62 -3.67 -11.41
N ASN A 187 0.65 -3.66 -11.82
CA ASN A 187 1.61 -2.65 -11.40
C ASN A 187 1.64 -1.52 -12.43
N PHE A 188 1.22 -0.33 -12.03
CA PHE A 188 1.21 0.87 -12.89
C PHE A 188 1.75 2.10 -12.16
N TYR A 189 2.41 1.91 -11.01
CA TYR A 189 2.88 3.02 -10.20
C TYR A 189 4.19 3.59 -10.75
N THR A 190 4.24 4.92 -10.83
CA THR A 190 5.42 5.70 -11.22
C THR A 190 5.38 7.03 -10.47
N ILE A 191 6.54 7.67 -10.34
CA ILE A 191 6.68 8.92 -9.59
C ILE A 191 7.56 9.89 -10.36
N GLU A 192 7.31 11.17 -10.13
CA GLU A 192 8.25 12.25 -10.40
C GLU A 192 8.72 12.78 -9.05
N PHE A 193 10.04 12.89 -8.89
CA PHE A 193 10.62 13.43 -7.66
C PHE A 193 10.33 14.92 -7.60
N PRO A 194 9.70 15.41 -6.53
CA PRO A 194 9.37 16.82 -6.39
C PRO A 194 10.62 17.61 -6.02
N ASP A 195 10.76 18.80 -6.60
CA ASP A 195 11.89 19.69 -6.33
C ASP A 195 11.61 20.59 -5.10
N ASP A 196 10.34 20.95 -4.87
CA ASP A 196 9.90 21.86 -3.80
C ASP A 196 8.95 21.20 -2.77
N ALA A 197 8.90 21.78 -1.57
CA ALA A 197 8.03 21.30 -0.48
C ALA A 197 6.53 21.35 -0.83
N ILE A 198 6.11 22.30 -1.67
CA ILE A 198 4.72 22.41 -2.15
C ILE A 198 4.39 21.25 -3.09
N GLU A 199 5.33 20.91 -3.98
CA GLU A 199 5.18 19.77 -4.88
C GLU A 199 5.17 18.45 -4.12
N LEU A 200 6.05 18.33 -3.12
CA LEU A 200 6.07 17.17 -2.24
C LEU A 200 4.72 16.93 -1.58
N LYS A 201 4.07 17.95 -1.02
CA LYS A 201 2.73 17.79 -0.42
C LYS A 201 1.68 17.34 -1.43
N ALA A 202 1.76 17.84 -2.67
CA ALA A 202 0.80 17.48 -3.71
C ALA A 202 1.01 16.06 -4.26
N SER A 203 2.27 15.63 -4.44
CA SER A 203 2.62 14.30 -4.96
C SER A 203 2.80 13.24 -3.87
N TYR A 204 2.79 13.62 -2.59
CA TYR A 204 3.04 12.74 -1.45
C TYR A 204 2.22 11.46 -1.48
N ARG A 205 0.92 11.54 -1.80
CA ARG A 205 0.05 10.35 -1.86
C ARG A 205 0.49 9.38 -2.96
N GLN A 206 0.89 9.90 -4.12
CA GLN A 206 1.40 9.09 -5.23
C GLN A 206 2.72 8.43 -4.86
N PHE A 207 3.63 9.19 -4.24
CA PHE A 207 4.92 8.68 -3.78
C PHE A 207 4.75 7.58 -2.73
N LEU A 208 3.89 7.81 -1.76
CA LEU A 208 3.60 6.84 -0.72
C LEU A 208 2.94 5.57 -1.28
N ASP A 209 1.99 5.68 -2.21
CA ASP A 209 1.38 4.52 -2.85
C ASP A 209 2.40 3.74 -3.71
N PHE A 210 3.29 4.43 -4.42
CA PHE A 210 4.40 3.85 -5.17
C PHE A 210 5.34 3.04 -4.26
N LEU A 211 5.88 3.64 -3.19
CA LEU A 211 6.77 2.94 -2.27
C LEU A 211 6.07 1.75 -1.59
N LYS A 212 4.83 1.95 -1.12
CA LYS A 212 4.05 0.87 -0.50
C LYS A 212 3.82 -0.30 -1.44
N PHE A 213 3.53 -0.05 -2.70
CA PHE A 213 3.33 -1.11 -3.68
C PHE A 213 4.60 -1.93 -3.86
N ARG A 214 5.75 -1.25 -4.01
CA ARG A 214 7.06 -1.93 -4.18
C ARG A 214 7.47 -2.74 -2.96
N ILE A 215 7.28 -2.19 -1.76
CA ILE A 215 7.58 -2.88 -0.50
C ILE A 215 6.72 -4.14 -0.33
N LYS A 216 5.44 -4.09 -0.73
CA LYS A 216 4.54 -5.25 -0.62
C LYS A 216 4.87 -6.38 -1.60
N HIS A 217 5.45 -6.06 -2.75
CA HIS A 217 5.76 -7.03 -3.81
C HIS A 217 7.24 -7.37 -3.92
N ASP A 218 8.08 -6.87 -2.99
CA ASP A 218 9.53 -7.12 -2.94
C ASP A 218 10.23 -6.88 -4.29
N LEU A 219 9.96 -5.71 -4.89
CA LEU A 219 10.49 -5.34 -6.20
C LEU A 219 11.90 -4.74 -6.10
N ASP A 220 12.73 -4.99 -7.13
CA ASP A 220 14.10 -4.47 -7.26
C ASP A 220 14.10 -2.94 -7.39
N ASN A 221 14.83 -2.23 -6.52
CA ASN A 221 14.82 -0.76 -6.47
C ASN A 221 16.07 -0.10 -7.08
N THR A 222 17.01 -0.88 -7.59
CA THR A 222 18.33 -0.41 -8.03
C THR A 222 18.31 0.72 -9.07
N SER A 223 17.27 0.80 -9.91
CA SER A 223 17.20 1.77 -11.01
C SER A 223 16.87 3.22 -10.60
N PHE A 224 16.40 3.44 -9.36
CA PHE A 224 16.04 4.76 -8.86
C PHE A 224 16.65 5.12 -7.50
N GLU A 225 17.55 4.27 -6.96
CA GLU A 225 18.22 4.53 -5.68
C GLU A 225 18.97 5.87 -5.68
N GLU A 226 19.62 6.22 -6.79
CA GLU A 226 20.38 7.47 -6.88
C GLU A 226 19.46 8.68 -6.84
N GLU A 227 18.37 8.68 -7.63
CA GLU A 227 17.39 9.76 -7.61
C GLU A 227 16.71 9.88 -6.24
N LEU A 228 16.45 8.75 -5.57
CA LEU A 228 15.89 8.74 -4.24
C LEU A 228 16.84 9.39 -3.23
N ILE A 229 18.15 9.11 -3.28
CA ILE A 229 19.09 9.74 -2.36
C ILE A 229 19.31 11.21 -2.69
N THR A 230 19.39 11.59 -3.97
CA THR A 230 19.45 13.00 -4.35
C THR A 230 18.23 13.77 -3.81
N PHE A 231 17.05 13.16 -3.87
CA PHE A 231 15.84 13.72 -3.26
C PHE A 231 15.95 13.84 -1.72
N LEU A 232 16.48 12.81 -1.05
CA LEU A 232 16.66 12.83 0.42
C LEU A 232 17.75 13.83 0.87
N GLU A 233 18.73 14.14 0.05
CA GLU A 233 19.76 15.12 0.36
C GLU A 233 19.28 16.57 0.24
N ASN A 234 18.17 16.82 -0.46
CA ASN A 234 17.66 18.17 -0.64
C ASN A 234 17.16 18.75 0.70
N THR A 235 17.87 19.73 1.22
CA THR A 235 17.59 20.36 2.52
C THR A 235 16.28 21.15 2.55
N GLU A 236 15.82 21.66 1.40
CA GLU A 236 14.57 22.42 1.29
C GLU A 236 13.32 21.54 1.50
N LEU A 237 13.48 20.22 1.32
CA LEU A 237 12.41 19.24 1.45
C LEU A 237 12.33 18.62 2.85
N GLN A 238 13.26 18.91 3.76
CA GLN A 238 13.42 18.16 5.01
C GLN A 238 12.43 18.52 6.14
N GLU A 239 11.68 19.63 6.03
CA GLU A 239 10.77 20.07 7.09
C GLU A 239 9.42 19.34 7.16
N PRO A 240 8.71 19.10 6.03
CA PRO A 240 7.38 18.50 6.03
C PRO A 240 7.36 17.08 6.60
N GLN A 241 6.24 16.70 7.23
CA GLN A 241 6.05 15.33 7.75
C GLN A 241 6.08 14.30 6.61
N GLU A 242 5.66 14.70 5.42
CA GLU A 242 5.68 13.92 4.18
C GLU A 242 7.08 13.38 3.87
N TYR A 243 8.10 14.23 4.02
CA TYR A 243 9.50 13.87 3.80
C TYR A 243 9.95 12.80 4.79
N ILE A 244 9.66 12.98 6.08
CA ILE A 244 10.04 12.00 7.12
C ILE A 244 9.40 10.64 6.87
N ASN A 245 8.16 10.62 6.37
CA ASN A 245 7.50 9.36 6.04
C ASN A 245 8.19 8.64 4.85
N ILE A 246 8.64 9.38 3.83
CA ILE A 246 9.37 8.82 2.69
C ILE A 246 10.77 8.36 3.12
N LEU A 247 11.49 9.18 3.89
CA LEU A 247 12.78 8.84 4.47
C LEU A 247 12.69 7.55 5.29
N GLY A 248 11.70 7.49 6.19
CA GLY A 248 11.43 6.34 7.04
C GLY A 248 11.12 5.07 6.23
N LEU A 249 10.22 5.14 5.24
CA LEU A 249 9.92 3.99 4.38
C LEU A 249 11.16 3.51 3.60
N SER A 250 11.94 4.45 3.08
CA SER A 250 13.14 4.15 2.31
C SER A 250 14.16 3.43 3.19
N ALA A 251 14.44 3.95 4.38
CA ALA A 251 15.46 3.40 5.26
C ALA A 251 15.08 2.05 5.91
N HIS A 252 13.79 1.80 6.14
CA HIS A 252 13.34 0.53 6.73
C HIS A 252 13.23 -0.61 5.70
N PHE A 253 12.92 -0.30 4.44
CA PHE A 253 12.52 -1.34 3.47
C PHE A 253 13.37 -1.41 2.20
N ILE A 254 14.06 -0.34 1.81
CA ILE A 254 14.93 -0.35 0.62
C ILE A 254 16.34 -0.72 1.04
N GLU A 255 16.91 -1.71 0.36
CA GLU A 255 18.31 -2.05 0.49
C GLU A 255 19.12 -1.16 -0.44
N PHE A 256 20.06 -0.40 0.11
CA PHE A 256 20.92 0.51 -0.64
C PHE A 256 22.33 -0.06 -0.79
N GLU A 257 23.05 0.34 -1.82
CA GLU A 257 24.51 0.08 -1.91
C GLU A 257 25.30 0.78 -0.79
N GLU A 258 26.51 0.29 -0.47
CA GLU A 258 27.31 0.76 0.67
C GLU A 258 27.61 2.27 0.66
N ASP A 259 27.90 2.85 -0.51
CA ASP A 259 28.17 4.29 -0.61
C ASP A 259 26.90 5.13 -0.36
N ARG A 260 25.76 4.61 -0.80
CA ARG A 260 24.43 5.18 -0.62
C ARG A 260 23.97 5.09 0.84
N LYS A 261 24.24 3.97 1.52
CA LYS A 261 24.01 3.80 2.97
C LYS A 261 24.74 4.86 3.79
N LYS A 262 25.99 5.17 3.47
CA LYS A 262 26.76 6.22 4.17
C LYS A 262 26.14 7.61 4.02
N ARG A 263 25.63 7.95 2.83
CA ARG A 263 24.91 9.20 2.58
C ARG A 263 23.63 9.27 3.41
N LEU A 264 22.85 8.19 3.42
CA LEU A 264 21.63 8.09 4.22
C LEU A 264 21.90 8.20 5.74
N ALA A 265 22.95 7.56 6.24
CA ALA A 265 23.39 7.66 7.62
C ALA A 265 23.72 9.11 8.01
N LYS A 266 24.41 9.84 7.12
CA LYS A 266 24.71 11.27 7.31
C LYS A 266 23.42 12.10 7.44
N ILE A 267 22.43 11.87 6.58
CA ILE A 267 21.13 12.56 6.62
C ILE A 267 20.44 12.32 7.96
N TYR A 268 20.36 11.06 8.42
CA TYR A 268 19.77 10.76 9.73
C TYR A 268 20.49 11.45 10.88
N ASN A 269 21.83 11.47 10.86
CA ASN A 269 22.62 12.15 11.89
C ASN A 269 22.36 13.65 11.95
N GLU A 270 22.21 14.31 10.79
CA GLU A 270 21.88 15.73 10.73
C GLU A 270 20.44 16.00 11.20
N LEU A 271 19.48 15.16 10.80
CA LEU A 271 18.08 15.32 11.16
C LEU A 271 17.79 15.03 12.64
N ARG A 272 18.50 14.08 13.25
CA ARG A 272 18.39 13.79 14.69
C ARG A 272 18.71 14.98 15.59
N GLN A 273 19.61 15.85 15.15
CA GLN A 273 19.98 17.05 15.90
C GLN A 273 18.92 18.16 15.77
N LYS A 274 17.96 18.05 14.85
CA LYS A 274 16.89 19.04 14.68
C LYS A 274 15.79 18.83 15.72
N GLU A 275 15.31 19.92 16.30
CA GLU A 275 14.19 19.89 17.24
C GLU A 275 12.94 19.28 16.61
N GLY A 276 12.26 18.42 17.36
CA GLY A 276 11.01 17.78 16.93
C GLY A 276 11.15 16.61 15.96
N PHE A 277 12.35 16.28 15.46
CA PHE A 277 12.55 15.14 14.56
C PHE A 277 12.16 13.81 15.22
N HIS A 278 12.54 13.58 16.48
CA HIS A 278 12.21 12.35 17.21
C HIS A 278 10.69 12.10 17.25
N SER A 279 9.90 13.09 17.67
CA SER A 279 8.44 12.97 17.73
C SER A 279 7.83 12.74 16.34
N LYS A 280 8.26 13.51 15.33
CA LYS A 280 7.80 13.30 13.93
C LYS A 280 8.14 11.89 13.41
N HIS A 281 9.29 11.34 13.78
CA HIS A 281 9.71 9.99 13.41
C HIS A 281 8.91 8.91 14.15
N PHE A 282 8.66 9.06 15.45
CA PHE A 282 7.82 8.13 16.20
C PHE A 282 6.36 8.14 15.71
N HIS A 283 5.80 9.29 15.36
CA HIS A 283 4.50 9.36 14.69
C HIS A 283 4.49 8.67 13.32
N PHE A 284 5.59 8.77 12.55
CA PHE A 284 5.74 7.97 11.34
C PHE A 284 5.70 6.47 11.65
N LEU A 285 6.46 6.01 12.64
CA LEU A 285 6.48 4.60 13.07
C LEU A 285 5.10 4.13 13.50
N GLU A 286 4.39 4.91 14.30
CA GLU A 286 3.02 4.61 14.73
C GLU A 286 2.08 4.38 13.53
N ARG A 287 2.13 5.29 12.54
CA ARG A 287 1.35 5.19 11.31
C ARG A 287 1.75 3.99 10.46
N LEU A 288 3.05 3.73 10.36
CA LEU A 288 3.60 2.56 9.67
C LEU A 288 3.10 1.26 10.32
N MET A 289 3.10 1.21 11.65
CA MET A 289 2.66 0.06 12.43
C MET A 289 1.15 -0.18 12.32
N LYS A 290 0.35 0.88 12.17
CA LYS A 290 -1.11 0.77 11.91
C LYS A 290 -1.44 0.44 10.45
N SER A 291 -0.47 0.52 9.54
CA SER A 291 -0.67 0.25 8.11
C SER A 291 -0.65 -1.24 7.76
N ASP A 292 -1.10 -1.56 6.54
CA ASP A 292 -1.09 -2.92 5.97
C ASP A 292 0.30 -3.41 5.54
N ILE A 293 1.37 -2.66 5.84
CA ILE A 293 2.74 -3.09 5.54
C ILE A 293 3.20 -4.05 6.64
N ASN A 294 3.80 -5.17 6.23
CA ASN A 294 4.42 -6.08 7.17
C ASN A 294 5.73 -5.45 7.67
N VAL A 295 5.75 -5.02 8.92
CA VAL A 295 6.91 -4.42 9.57
C VAL A 295 7.52 -5.51 10.44
N GLY A 296 8.57 -6.15 9.93
CA GLY A 296 9.31 -7.20 10.63
C GLY A 296 10.49 -6.65 11.42
N VAL A 297 11.10 -7.50 12.25
CA VAL A 297 12.30 -7.16 13.02
C VAL A 297 13.45 -6.74 12.10
N ASP A 298 13.57 -7.36 10.92
CA ASP A 298 14.59 -7.01 9.92
C ASP A 298 14.49 -5.56 9.43
N SER A 299 13.28 -5.01 9.33
CA SER A 299 13.10 -3.63 8.88
C SER A 299 13.65 -2.61 9.88
N PHE A 300 13.62 -2.92 11.18
CA PHE A 300 14.20 -2.09 12.22
C PHE A 300 15.73 -2.23 12.28
N VAL A 301 16.26 -3.44 12.06
CA VAL A 301 17.70 -3.67 12.07
C VAL A 301 18.39 -2.99 10.89
N ARG A 302 17.76 -2.97 9.71
CA ARG A 302 18.28 -2.19 8.57
C ARG A 302 18.52 -0.73 8.91
N LEU A 303 17.58 -0.11 9.65
CA LEU A 303 17.80 1.26 10.10
C LEU A 303 18.88 1.32 11.19
N PHE A 304 18.90 0.36 12.12
CA PHE A 304 19.91 0.29 13.19
C PHE A 304 21.34 0.25 12.62
N ASP A 305 21.57 -0.56 11.57
CA ASP A 305 22.86 -0.68 10.89
C ASP A 305 23.35 0.64 10.24
N LEU A 306 22.44 1.57 9.97
CA LEU A 306 22.76 2.89 9.44
C LEU A 306 23.16 3.90 10.53
N LEU A 307 22.92 3.58 11.81
CA LEU A 307 23.15 4.51 12.90
C LEU A 307 24.58 4.41 13.40
N PRO A 308 25.28 5.53 13.62
CA PRO A 308 26.57 5.48 14.29
C PRO A 308 26.39 5.07 15.76
N ASP A 309 27.40 4.43 16.33
CA ASP A 309 27.41 3.91 17.71
C ASP A 309 27.27 4.98 18.83
N GLN A 310 27.15 6.28 18.52
CA GLN A 310 27.62 7.34 19.41
C GLN A 310 26.67 8.44 19.89
N PRO A 311 25.41 8.60 19.44
CA PRO A 311 24.43 9.32 20.24
C PRO A 311 23.52 8.33 20.98
N LYS A 312 23.66 8.23 22.32
CA LYS A 312 22.68 7.55 23.20
C LYS A 312 21.42 8.41 23.35
N ASP A 313 20.77 8.72 22.23
CA ASP A 313 19.48 9.40 22.19
C ASP A 313 18.33 8.39 22.27
N ASP A 314 17.11 8.88 22.52
CA ASP A 314 15.90 8.04 22.56
C ASP A 314 15.70 7.29 21.24
N PHE A 315 16.13 7.90 20.12
CA PHE A 315 16.08 7.28 18.81
C PHE A 315 16.98 6.03 18.77
N TYR A 316 18.27 6.14 19.08
CA TYR A 316 19.20 5.01 19.11
C TYR A 316 18.73 3.94 20.09
N THR A 317 18.29 4.35 21.28
CA THR A 317 17.77 3.44 22.31
C THR A 317 16.61 2.59 21.78
N PHE A 318 15.70 3.20 21.01
CA PHE A 318 14.58 2.47 20.40
C PHE A 318 15.06 1.35 19.45
N TYR A 319 15.98 1.65 18.53
CA TYR A 319 16.45 0.67 17.55
C TYR A 319 17.40 -0.36 18.16
N TYR A 320 18.18 0.03 19.16
CA TYR A 320 18.99 -0.89 19.95
C TYR A 320 18.11 -1.96 20.63
N LEU A 321 16.98 -1.57 21.22
CA LEU A 321 16.02 -2.53 21.77
C LEU A 321 15.48 -3.50 20.69
N GLN A 322 15.24 -3.00 19.46
CA GLN A 322 14.81 -3.87 18.36
C GLN A 322 15.89 -4.89 17.98
N ASN A 323 17.15 -4.48 17.98
CA ASN A 323 18.27 -5.38 17.73
C ASN A 323 18.39 -6.45 18.83
N ILE A 324 18.25 -6.07 20.11
CA ILE A 324 18.21 -7.04 21.23
C ILE A 324 17.09 -8.06 21.05
N ILE A 325 15.88 -7.61 20.66
CA ILE A 325 14.75 -8.50 20.41
C ILE A 325 15.07 -9.48 19.28
N LYS A 326 15.80 -9.05 18.24
CA LYS A 326 16.26 -9.93 17.16
C LYS A 326 17.23 -10.99 17.64
N GLU A 327 18.26 -10.58 18.40
CA GLU A 327 19.36 -11.45 18.81
C GLU A 327 18.94 -12.47 19.88
N ASN A 328 18.20 -12.01 20.89
CA ASN A 328 17.89 -12.81 22.07
C ASN A 328 16.45 -13.34 22.09
N GLY A 329 15.59 -12.83 21.21
CA GLY A 329 14.16 -13.11 21.23
C GLY A 329 13.41 -12.37 22.34
N LEU A 330 12.08 -12.28 22.20
CA LEU A 330 11.23 -11.58 23.15
C LEU A 330 11.08 -12.32 24.50
N ALA A 331 11.29 -13.64 24.51
CA ALA A 331 11.14 -14.47 25.71
C ALA A 331 12.38 -14.45 26.63
N SER A 332 13.52 -13.92 26.17
CA SER A 332 14.74 -13.87 26.95
C SER A 332 14.61 -12.92 28.14
N GLU A 333 15.16 -13.33 29.30
CA GLU A 333 15.18 -12.52 30.51
C GLU A 333 15.91 -11.19 30.29
N ILE A 334 16.99 -11.21 29.49
CA ILE A 334 17.77 -10.02 29.12
C ILE A 334 16.89 -9.00 28.40
N THR A 335 16.12 -9.45 27.40
CA THR A 335 15.22 -8.60 26.63
C THR A 335 14.12 -7.99 27.51
N ILE A 336 13.54 -8.79 28.41
CA ILE A 336 12.46 -8.35 29.31
C ILE A 336 12.98 -7.30 30.31
N GLU A 337 14.18 -7.50 30.86
CA GLU A 337 14.79 -6.57 31.80
C GLU A 337 15.15 -5.25 31.13
N GLU A 338 15.75 -5.30 29.93
CA GLU A 338 16.13 -4.08 29.21
C GLU A 338 14.91 -3.26 28.78
N ILE A 339 13.86 -3.92 28.26
CA ILE A 339 12.60 -3.23 27.92
C ILE A 339 11.98 -2.60 29.18
N ARG A 340 12.02 -3.28 30.33
CA ARG A 340 11.50 -2.73 31.60
C ARG A 340 12.28 -1.50 32.03
N ASN A 341 13.61 -1.56 31.95
CA ASN A 341 14.49 -0.47 32.34
C ASN A 341 14.21 0.78 31.49
N VAL A 342 14.15 0.61 30.17
CA VAL A 342 13.88 1.73 29.26
C VAL A 342 12.44 2.23 29.41
N HIS A 343 11.45 1.34 29.51
CA HIS A 343 10.05 1.74 29.69
C HIS A 343 9.84 2.64 30.90
N ASN A 344 10.49 2.32 32.03
CA ASN A 344 10.40 3.08 33.27
C ASN A 344 11.13 4.45 33.22
N GLN A 345 12.06 4.63 32.28
CA GLN A 345 12.78 5.90 32.10
C GLN A 345 11.95 6.93 31.32
N HIS A 346 10.95 6.49 30.55
CA HIS A 346 10.10 7.36 29.75
C HIS A 346 8.69 7.47 30.34
N GLU A 347 8.04 8.62 30.13
CA GLU A 347 6.64 8.80 30.54
C GLU A 347 5.73 7.77 29.84
N GLY A 348 4.71 7.25 30.53
CA GLY A 348 3.82 6.22 29.98
C GLY A 348 3.07 6.64 28.70
N LEU A 349 2.85 7.95 28.51
CA LEU A 349 2.21 8.56 27.34
C LEU A 349 3.20 9.12 26.30
N SER A 350 4.50 8.87 26.47
CA SER A 350 5.51 9.32 25.49
C SER A 350 5.34 8.61 24.14
N ASP A 351 5.67 9.31 23.06
CA ASP A 351 5.69 8.76 21.70
C ASP A 351 6.57 7.50 21.60
N PHE A 352 7.67 7.48 22.36
CA PHE A 352 8.56 6.33 22.50
C PHE A 352 7.83 5.10 23.06
N ASN A 353 7.18 5.25 24.21
CA ASN A 353 6.49 4.13 24.87
C ASN A 353 5.28 3.65 24.08
N GLU A 354 4.59 4.53 23.35
CA GLU A 354 3.53 4.12 22.42
C GLU A 354 4.10 3.29 21.25
N ALA A 355 5.18 3.75 20.62
CA ALA A 355 5.84 3.01 19.54
C ALA A 355 6.35 1.63 20.01
N LEU A 356 6.97 1.56 21.19
CA LEU A 356 7.44 0.32 21.80
C LEU A 356 6.30 -0.66 22.05
N ARG A 357 5.18 -0.21 22.63
CA ARG A 357 3.98 -1.03 22.85
C ARG A 357 3.42 -1.58 21.53
N LEU A 358 3.43 -0.78 20.46
CA LEU A 358 2.96 -1.22 19.14
C LEU A 358 3.86 -2.28 18.49
N VAL A 359 5.17 -2.16 18.63
CA VAL A 359 6.13 -3.19 18.20
C VAL A 359 5.85 -4.52 18.90
N ILE A 360 5.80 -4.50 20.23
CA ILE A 360 5.57 -5.72 21.01
C ILE A 360 4.19 -6.33 20.68
N TYR A 361 3.17 -5.49 20.49
CA TYR A 361 1.87 -5.98 20.04
C TYR A 361 1.93 -6.64 18.65
N LYS A 362 2.64 -6.05 17.68
CA LYS A 362 2.80 -6.66 16.35
C LYS A 362 3.50 -8.02 16.43
N TYR A 363 4.53 -8.15 17.26
CA TYR A 363 5.18 -9.43 17.51
C TYR A 363 4.16 -10.47 18.02
N PHE A 364 3.43 -10.14 19.09
CA PHE A 364 2.40 -11.05 19.62
C PHE A 364 1.29 -11.35 18.63
N LYS A 365 0.87 -10.37 17.82
CA LYS A 365 -0.14 -10.57 16.78
C LYS A 365 0.34 -11.54 15.70
N ALA A 366 1.60 -11.44 15.28
CA ALA A 366 2.19 -12.36 14.30
C ALA A 366 2.29 -13.78 14.87
N GLU A 367 2.82 -13.94 16.08
CA GLU A 367 2.90 -15.23 16.78
C GLU A 367 1.52 -15.86 16.96
N LEU A 368 0.52 -15.09 17.45
CA LEU A 368 -0.86 -15.56 17.58
C LEU A 368 -1.52 -15.94 16.25
N GLN A 369 -1.10 -15.35 15.13
CA GLN A 369 -1.60 -15.70 13.80
C GLN A 369 -0.99 -16.99 13.27
N ASN A 370 0.27 -17.26 13.64
CA ASN A 370 1.07 -18.41 13.19
C ASN A 370 0.83 -19.68 14.02
N ILE A 371 0.25 -19.58 15.23
CA ILE A 371 -0.13 -20.76 16.01
C ILE A 371 -1.12 -21.62 15.23
N ASP A 372 -0.77 -22.91 15.08
CA ASP A 372 -1.64 -23.92 14.49
C ASP A 372 -2.91 -24.08 15.34
N PRO A 373 -4.12 -23.99 14.75
CA PRO A 373 -5.37 -24.30 15.43
C PRO A 373 -5.43 -25.67 16.15
N GLU A 374 -4.54 -26.61 15.83
CA GLU A 374 -4.39 -27.92 16.50
C GLU A 374 -3.36 -27.94 17.65
N ASP A 375 -2.63 -26.84 17.89
CA ASP A 375 -1.61 -26.72 18.94
C ASP A 375 -1.99 -25.64 19.96
N TYR A 376 -3.06 -25.86 20.72
CA TYR A 376 -3.46 -24.93 21.79
C TYR A 376 -2.43 -24.78 22.94
N PRO A 377 -1.58 -25.77 23.28
CA PRO A 377 -0.52 -25.56 24.27
C PRO A 377 0.45 -24.43 23.92
N ALA A 378 0.77 -24.23 22.64
CA ALA A 378 1.61 -23.11 22.20
C ALA A 378 1.02 -21.74 22.61
N TYR A 379 -0.30 -21.59 22.57
CA TYR A 379 -0.98 -20.39 23.07
C TYR A 379 -0.80 -20.20 24.58
N PHE A 380 -0.79 -21.28 25.38
CA PHE A 380 -0.63 -21.17 26.83
C PHE A 380 0.77 -20.65 27.20
N GLU A 381 1.81 -21.11 26.50
CA GLU A 381 3.16 -20.61 26.71
C GLU A 381 3.30 -19.14 26.27
N LEU A 382 2.76 -18.79 25.09
CA LEU A 382 2.75 -17.40 24.62
C LEU A 382 1.99 -16.46 25.57
N ASN A 383 0.89 -16.93 26.16
CA ASN A 383 0.09 -16.14 27.08
C ASN A 383 0.80 -15.84 28.42
N LYS A 384 1.69 -16.72 28.88
CA LYS A 384 2.57 -16.41 30.03
C LYS A 384 3.46 -15.21 29.70
N LEU A 385 4.07 -15.21 28.52
CA LEU A 385 4.90 -14.09 28.06
C LEU A 385 4.08 -12.80 27.91
N MET A 386 2.90 -12.86 27.28
CA MET A 386 2.01 -11.70 27.16
C MET A 386 1.64 -11.12 28.53
N THR A 387 1.41 -11.96 29.54
CA THR A 387 1.09 -11.53 30.91
C THR A 387 2.23 -10.72 31.54
N ILE A 388 3.48 -11.05 31.24
CA ILE A 388 4.65 -10.28 31.73
C ILE A 388 4.60 -8.87 31.14
N TYR A 389 4.38 -8.73 29.83
CA TYR A 389 4.32 -7.42 29.16
C TYR A 389 3.08 -6.60 29.52
N ILE A 390 1.92 -7.24 29.70
CA ILE A 390 0.68 -6.58 30.16
C ILE A 390 0.92 -5.92 31.52
N LYS A 391 1.54 -6.64 32.45
CA LYS A 391 1.88 -6.12 33.79
C LYS A 391 2.97 -5.06 33.73
N MET A 392 3.94 -5.20 32.82
CA MET A 392 5.03 -4.25 32.65
C MET A 392 4.54 -2.90 32.14
N PHE A 393 3.66 -2.89 31.14
CA PHE A 393 3.21 -1.65 30.49
C PHE A 393 2.01 -0.98 31.17
N ASP A 394 1.22 -1.75 31.94
CA ASP A 394 0.00 -1.29 32.63
C ASP A 394 -0.90 -0.36 31.77
N ASN A 395 -1.03 -0.70 30.48
CA ASN A 395 -1.68 0.17 29.51
C ASN A 395 -2.99 -0.44 28.98
N GLN A 396 -4.10 0.30 29.15
CA GLN A 396 -5.43 -0.19 28.80
C GLN A 396 -5.60 -0.47 27.29
N HIS A 397 -5.05 0.38 26.42
CA HIS A 397 -5.18 0.23 24.97
C HIS A 397 -4.43 -1.03 24.48
N PHE A 398 -3.19 -1.22 24.92
CA PHE A 398 -2.39 -2.42 24.65
C PHE A 398 -3.09 -3.70 25.12
N ASN A 399 -3.66 -3.66 26.33
CA ASN A 399 -4.41 -4.79 26.91
C ASN A 399 -5.64 -5.17 26.07
N GLN A 400 -6.36 -4.16 25.55
CA GLN A 400 -7.51 -4.39 24.66
C GLN A 400 -7.10 -5.01 23.32
N GLU A 401 -6.02 -4.54 22.71
CA GLU A 401 -5.50 -5.08 21.45
C GLU A 401 -5.06 -6.56 21.59
N ILE A 402 -4.35 -6.91 22.67
CA ILE A 402 -3.99 -8.31 22.97
C ILE A 402 -5.23 -9.16 23.20
N LYS A 403 -6.21 -8.67 23.96
CA LYS A 403 -7.49 -9.33 24.17
C LYS A 403 -8.18 -9.64 22.84
N HIS A 404 -8.26 -8.67 21.93
CA HIS A 404 -8.87 -8.85 20.61
C HIS A 404 -8.12 -9.87 19.74
N ALA A 405 -6.79 -9.85 19.76
CA ALA A 405 -5.96 -10.86 19.08
C ALA A 405 -6.18 -12.27 19.65
N SER A 406 -6.14 -12.42 20.98
CA SER A 406 -6.35 -13.69 21.68
C SER A 406 -7.73 -14.29 21.40
N ILE A 407 -8.80 -13.48 21.43
CA ILE A 407 -10.17 -13.94 21.12
C ILE A 407 -10.27 -14.48 19.69
N ARG A 408 -9.56 -13.88 18.72
CA ARG A 408 -9.56 -14.37 17.33
C ARG A 408 -8.96 -15.78 17.24
N LEU A 409 -7.85 -16.04 17.94
CA LEU A 409 -7.22 -17.36 17.99
C LEU A 409 -8.10 -18.37 18.74
N ILE A 410 -8.64 -18.02 19.90
CA ILE A 410 -9.54 -18.90 20.67
C ILE A 410 -10.74 -19.33 19.81
N LYS A 411 -11.31 -18.41 19.01
CA LYS A 411 -12.38 -18.77 18.06
C LYS A 411 -11.93 -19.74 16.97
N LYS A 412 -10.65 -19.76 16.58
CA LYS A 412 -10.09 -20.78 15.67
C LYS A 412 -10.00 -22.14 16.38
N PHE A 413 -9.47 -22.18 17.61
CA PHE A 413 -9.44 -23.41 18.42
C PHE A 413 -10.83 -24.03 18.61
N LEU A 414 -11.85 -23.21 18.90
CA LEU A 414 -13.23 -23.69 19.08
C LEU A 414 -13.89 -24.21 17.79
N LYS A 415 -13.30 -23.98 16.62
CA LYS A 415 -13.73 -24.60 15.36
C LYS A 415 -13.10 -25.98 15.15
N VAL A 416 -11.90 -26.20 15.67
CA VAL A 416 -11.18 -27.49 15.61
C VAL A 416 -11.69 -28.41 16.73
N TYR A 417 -11.56 -27.95 17.98
CA TYR A 417 -12.04 -28.65 19.15
C TYR A 417 -13.54 -28.39 19.34
N THR A 418 -14.37 -29.16 18.64
CA THR A 418 -15.82 -28.99 18.68
C THR A 418 -16.49 -29.78 19.81
N TYR A 419 -15.85 -30.86 20.27
CA TYR A 419 -16.42 -31.74 21.30
C TYR A 419 -16.31 -31.11 22.68
N LYS A 420 -17.41 -30.50 23.14
CA LYS A 420 -17.46 -29.74 24.40
C LYS A 420 -17.12 -30.54 25.65
N ARG A 421 -17.28 -31.87 25.65
CA ARG A 421 -16.91 -32.74 26.78
C ARG A 421 -15.50 -33.32 26.63
N GLY A 422 -14.83 -33.03 25.52
CA GLY A 422 -13.47 -33.46 25.25
C GLY A 422 -12.48 -32.78 26.19
N LYS A 423 -11.38 -33.48 26.45
CA LYS A 423 -10.29 -32.99 27.30
C LYS A 423 -9.80 -31.62 26.82
N ASP A 424 -9.47 -31.50 25.54
CA ASP A 424 -8.87 -30.29 24.96
C ASP A 424 -9.80 -29.07 25.04
N TYR A 425 -11.09 -29.26 24.73
CA TYR A 425 -12.08 -28.18 24.86
C TYR A 425 -12.20 -27.68 26.30
N GLN A 426 -12.24 -28.60 27.28
CA GLN A 426 -12.33 -28.24 28.68
C GLN A 426 -11.06 -27.57 29.18
N ASP A 427 -9.90 -28.00 28.69
CA ASP A 427 -8.61 -27.41 29.04
C ASP A 427 -8.50 -25.97 28.53
N ILE A 428 -8.78 -25.74 27.24
CA ILE A 428 -8.86 -24.39 26.64
C ILE A 428 -9.85 -23.52 27.41
N LYS A 429 -11.04 -24.05 27.71
CA LYS A 429 -12.07 -23.30 28.45
C LYS A 429 -11.59 -22.91 29.84
N LYS A 430 -11.02 -23.85 30.61
CA LYS A 430 -10.57 -23.61 31.98
C LYS A 430 -9.44 -22.57 31.99
N TYR A 431 -8.47 -22.72 31.09
CA TYR A 431 -7.35 -21.80 30.97
C TYR A 431 -7.80 -20.39 30.60
N VAL A 432 -8.59 -20.25 29.53
CA VAL A 432 -9.08 -18.94 29.06
C VAL A 432 -9.94 -18.25 30.11
N VAL A 433 -10.83 -18.99 30.79
CA VAL A 433 -11.68 -18.43 31.86
C VAL A 433 -10.85 -17.87 33.01
N SER A 434 -9.85 -18.61 33.49
CA SER A 434 -8.94 -18.11 34.54
C SER A 434 -8.17 -16.89 34.04
N GLN A 435 -7.45 -17.03 32.93
CA GLN A 435 -6.52 -16.01 32.47
C GLN A 435 -7.21 -14.70 32.07
N PHE A 436 -8.38 -14.75 31.43
CA PHE A 436 -9.08 -13.53 31.03
C PHE A 436 -9.68 -12.78 32.22
N GLN A 437 -9.99 -13.49 33.31
CA GLN A 437 -10.37 -12.86 34.57
C GLN A 437 -9.15 -12.25 35.26
N ASP A 438 -8.06 -13.01 35.36
CA ASP A 438 -6.81 -12.58 36.01
C ASP A 438 -6.23 -11.33 35.34
N LEU A 439 -6.30 -11.24 34.01
CA LEU A 439 -5.85 -10.09 33.22
C LEU A 439 -6.88 -8.93 33.16
N GLY A 440 -8.04 -9.07 33.79
CA GLY A 440 -9.10 -8.06 33.75
C GLY A 440 -9.68 -7.83 32.35
N PHE A 441 -9.49 -8.77 31.42
CA PHE A 441 -9.97 -8.65 30.04
C PHE A 441 -11.50 -8.70 29.97
N MET A 442 -12.14 -9.58 30.73
CA MET A 442 -13.57 -9.83 30.69
C MET A 442 -14.07 -10.35 32.04
N THR A 443 -15.34 -10.10 32.33
CA THR A 443 -15.99 -10.76 33.48
C THR A 443 -16.18 -12.25 33.21
N GLU A 444 -16.31 -13.06 34.28
CA GLU A 444 -16.60 -14.49 34.14
C GLU A 444 -17.78 -14.77 33.21
N LYS A 445 -18.84 -13.97 33.33
CA LYS A 445 -20.05 -14.09 32.50
C LYS A 445 -19.74 -13.89 31.02
N GLU A 446 -18.99 -12.86 30.68
CA GLU A 446 -18.60 -12.51 29.30
C GLU A 446 -17.69 -13.56 28.69
N VAL A 447 -16.69 -14.06 29.43
CA VAL A 447 -15.81 -15.13 28.93
C VAL A 447 -16.62 -16.40 28.67
N LEU A 448 -17.53 -16.76 29.57
CA LEU A 448 -18.40 -17.92 29.39
C LEU A 448 -19.29 -17.80 28.15
N GLU A 449 -19.65 -16.58 27.70
CA GLU A 449 -20.41 -16.40 26.47
C GLU A 449 -19.63 -16.80 25.21
N ILE A 450 -18.31 -16.68 25.19
CA ILE A 450 -17.47 -17.13 24.07
C ILE A 450 -17.65 -18.63 23.82
N PHE A 451 -17.85 -19.41 24.90
CA PHE A 451 -18.03 -20.87 24.86
C PHE A 451 -19.51 -21.30 24.74
N LYS A 452 -20.45 -20.35 24.76
CA LYS A 452 -21.87 -20.63 24.51
C LYS A 452 -22.12 -20.68 23.00
N THR A 453 -22.81 -21.73 22.55
CA THR A 453 -23.26 -21.85 21.15
C THR A 453 -24.32 -20.79 20.87
N ARG A 454 -24.11 -19.90 19.88
CA ARG A 454 -25.18 -19.08 19.31
C ARG A 454 -26.27 -20.03 18.80
N LYS A 455 -27.46 -20.04 19.44
CA LYS A 455 -28.63 -20.74 18.90
C LYS A 455 -28.87 -20.23 17.47
N ARG A 456 -28.91 -21.12 16.48
CA ARG A 456 -29.40 -20.80 15.13
C ARG A 456 -30.77 -20.12 15.32
N ARG A 457 -30.93 -18.86 14.89
CA ARG A 457 -32.25 -18.25 14.78
C ARG A 457 -33.07 -19.19 13.89
N ARG A 458 -34.06 -19.88 14.45
CA ARG A 458 -35.08 -20.58 13.65
C ARG A 458 -35.63 -19.51 12.71
N LYS A 459 -35.49 -19.70 11.39
CA LYS A 459 -36.25 -18.90 10.42
C LYS A 459 -37.70 -18.96 10.90
N LYS A 460 -38.29 -17.82 11.26
CA LYS A 460 -39.73 -17.76 11.49
C LYS A 460 -40.34 -18.31 10.20
N ALA A 461 -41.05 -19.43 10.29
CA ALA A 461 -41.95 -19.82 9.22
C ALA A 461 -42.90 -18.64 9.06
N THR A 462 -42.79 -17.94 7.94
CA THR A 462 -43.82 -17.01 7.49
C THR A 462 -45.07 -17.83 7.28
N SER A 463 -45.98 -17.77 8.25
CA SER A 463 -47.39 -18.14 8.12
C SER A 463 -48.13 -17.04 7.40
#